data_AF-A0A9D1WR60-F1
#
_entry.id   AF-A0A9D1WR60-F1
#
_cell.length_a   1.000
_cell.length_b   1.000
_cell.length_c   1.000
_cell.angle_alpha   90.00
_cell.angle_beta   90.00
_cell.angle_gamma   90.00
#
_symmetry.space_group_name_H-M   'P 1'
#
loop_
_entity.id
_entity.type
_entity.pdbx_description
1 polymer ?
#
loop_
_entity_poly.entity_id
_entity_poly.type
_entity_poly.pdbx_seq_one_letter_code
_entity_poly.pdbx_strand_id
1 'polypeptide(L)'
;EDDWDRLAAGTLAGHLIECGAQVTGGYFADPGLKDVPGMARLGYPIVEVERDGSLVVTKPPGTGGVVSERTVKEQLLYEIHDPGAYVTPDVVLDLTQVEVRQTGRDRVAVTGVRGKPAPERLKTTLSFLDGYQGEAEISYAGPNALARAKLARETLRERLAMRCPKNLRSRFDLIGVSSVFDGDDNTWASPSHQASEDLRLRLAVEHNDRAVVELATQELLALYCCGPAGGGGVRRHHTPRLKTASFLVPRHQVTPIVKLYQGENG
;
A
#
# COMPACT_ATOMS: atom_id res chain seq x y z
N GLU A 1 24.41 2.97 25.48
CA GLU A 1 23.79 3.63 24.32
C GLU A 1 24.46 3.23 23.01
N ASP A 2 25.64 2.60 23.03
CA ASP A 2 26.38 2.17 21.82
C ASP A 2 26.32 0.65 21.54
N ASP A 3 25.37 -0.09 22.11
CA ASP A 3 25.20 -1.52 21.81
C ASP A 3 24.38 -1.69 20.52
N TRP A 4 25.05 -1.40 19.39
CA TRP A 4 24.43 -1.36 18.08
C TRP A 4 23.83 -2.70 17.66
N ASP A 5 24.46 -3.82 18.04
CA ASP A 5 23.96 -5.15 17.69
C ASP A 5 22.64 -5.45 18.42
N ARG A 6 22.51 -5.08 19.69
CA ARG A 6 21.23 -5.22 20.40
C ARG A 6 20.16 -4.26 19.89
N LEU A 7 20.53 -3.03 19.53
CA LEU A 7 19.60 -2.10 18.88
C LEU A 7 19.14 -2.64 17.51
N ALA A 8 20.04 -3.23 16.74
CA ALA A 8 19.72 -3.86 15.47
C ALA A 8 18.80 -5.07 15.65
N ALA A 9 19.03 -5.92 16.67
CA ALA A 9 18.14 -7.02 16.99
C ALA A 9 16.72 -6.55 17.37
N GLY A 10 16.62 -5.53 18.22
CA GLY A 10 15.33 -4.93 18.59
C GLY A 10 14.62 -4.30 17.38
N THR A 11 15.37 -3.61 16.52
CA THR A 11 14.82 -3.00 15.30
C THR A 11 14.38 -4.05 14.29
N LEU A 12 15.16 -5.11 14.12
CA LEU A 12 14.80 -6.24 13.25
C LEU A 12 13.55 -6.96 13.77
N ALA A 13 13.44 -7.17 15.09
CA ALA A 13 12.25 -7.72 15.69
C ALA A 13 11.01 -6.87 15.38
N GLY A 14 11.13 -5.54 15.49
CA GLY A 14 10.09 -4.58 15.08
C GLY A 14 9.74 -4.69 13.59
N HIS A 15 10.74 -4.69 12.72
CA HIS A 15 10.57 -4.82 11.27
C HIS A 15 9.84 -6.11 10.88
N LEU A 16 10.11 -7.23 11.56
CA LEU A 16 9.43 -8.50 11.30
C LEU A 16 7.95 -8.49 11.69
N ILE A 17 7.50 -7.57 12.56
CA ILE A 17 6.11 -7.52 13.06
C ILE A 17 5.32 -6.27 12.67
N GLU A 18 5.95 -5.28 12.02
CA GLU A 18 5.30 -4.00 11.72
C GLU A 18 4.23 -4.10 10.61
N CYS A 19 4.42 -4.98 9.62
CA CYS A 19 3.51 -5.12 8.47
C CYS A 19 2.34 -6.08 8.75
N GLY A 20 1.75 -5.96 9.94
CA GLY A 20 0.60 -6.76 10.37
C GLY A 20 0.87 -8.26 10.34
N ALA A 21 0.09 -9.02 9.56
CA ALA A 21 0.19 -10.48 9.47
C ALA A 21 1.16 -10.98 8.39
N GLN A 22 2.02 -10.11 7.83
CA GLN A 22 2.81 -10.49 6.65
C GLN A 22 3.74 -11.69 6.89
N VAL A 23 4.51 -11.64 7.97
CA VAL A 23 5.45 -12.70 8.36
C VAL A 23 4.76 -14.03 8.75
N THR A 24 3.44 -13.99 8.96
CA THR A 24 2.59 -15.15 9.27
C THR A 24 1.69 -15.57 8.10
N GLY A 25 1.93 -15.04 6.89
CA GLY A 25 1.28 -15.47 5.65
C GLY A 25 0.29 -14.48 5.03
N GLY A 26 -0.04 -13.37 5.70
CA GLY A 26 -0.74 -12.24 5.06
C GLY A 26 0.15 -11.61 3.98
N TYR A 27 -0.40 -11.06 2.91
CA TYR A 27 0.37 -10.47 1.78
C TYR A 27 1.41 -11.39 1.09
N PHE A 28 1.65 -12.59 1.62
CA PHE A 28 2.50 -13.66 1.12
C PHE A 28 1.68 -14.67 0.31
N ALA A 29 0.42 -14.91 0.72
CA ALA A 29 -0.44 -15.91 0.11
C ALA A 29 -0.64 -15.69 -1.40
N ASP A 30 -0.36 -16.73 -2.19
CA ASP A 30 -0.53 -16.76 -3.64
C ASP A 30 -1.11 -18.14 -4.01
N PRO A 31 -2.42 -18.25 -4.28
CA PRO A 31 -3.09 -19.54 -4.46
C PRO A 31 -2.42 -20.45 -5.51
N GLY A 32 -2.03 -21.66 -5.09
CA GLY A 32 -1.34 -22.65 -5.93
C GLY A 32 0.19 -22.53 -5.96
N LEU A 33 0.78 -21.48 -5.39
CA LEU A 33 2.24 -21.26 -5.32
C LEU A 33 2.75 -21.05 -3.88
N LYS A 34 1.98 -20.34 -3.07
CA LYS A 34 2.23 -19.98 -1.68
C LYS A 34 0.92 -20.13 -0.90
N ASP A 35 0.44 -21.36 -0.77
CA ASP A 35 -0.82 -21.62 -0.09
C ASP A 35 -0.71 -21.34 1.42
N VAL A 36 -1.66 -20.55 1.93
CA VAL A 36 -1.75 -20.18 3.36
C VAL A 36 -3.11 -20.60 3.91
N PRO A 37 -3.16 -21.50 4.91
CA PRO A 37 -4.41 -21.97 5.46
C PRO A 37 -5.08 -20.92 6.36
N GLY A 38 -6.42 -20.92 6.39
CA GLY A 38 -7.17 -20.15 7.38
C GLY A 38 -7.03 -18.63 7.27
N MET A 39 -6.91 -18.09 6.07
CA MET A 39 -6.75 -16.64 5.76
C MET A 39 -7.74 -15.72 6.51
N ALA A 40 -8.95 -16.17 6.80
CA ALA A 40 -9.94 -15.38 7.55
C ALA A 40 -9.60 -15.18 9.04
N ARG A 41 -8.63 -15.94 9.58
CA ARG A 41 -8.24 -15.95 11.00
C ARG A 41 -6.72 -15.95 11.15
N LEU A 42 -6.01 -15.20 10.32
CA LEU A 42 -4.55 -15.09 10.41
C LEU A 42 -4.13 -14.66 11.82
N GLY A 43 -3.21 -15.41 12.42
CA GLY A 43 -2.57 -14.99 13.67
C GLY A 43 -1.56 -13.88 13.40
N TYR A 44 -1.63 -12.79 14.16
CA TYR A 44 -0.58 -11.77 14.13
C TYR A 44 0.73 -12.34 14.70
N PRO A 45 1.89 -11.87 14.21
CA PRO A 45 3.16 -12.41 14.64
C PRO A 45 3.46 -12.14 16.10
N ILE A 46 4.21 -13.06 16.68
CA ILE A 46 4.89 -12.91 17.95
C ILE A 46 6.38 -13.06 17.64
N VAL A 47 7.19 -12.14 18.16
CA VAL A 47 8.64 -12.30 18.16
C VAL A 47 9.09 -12.45 19.60
N GLU A 48 9.65 -13.61 19.89
CA GLU A 48 10.36 -13.88 21.14
C GLU A 48 11.80 -13.37 20.97
N VAL A 49 12.26 -12.56 21.92
CA VAL A 49 13.56 -11.88 21.87
C VAL A 49 14.41 -12.37 23.03
N GLU A 50 15.54 -12.99 22.73
CA GLU A 50 16.48 -13.47 23.72
C GLU A 50 17.52 -12.39 24.11
N ARG A 51 18.18 -12.60 25.26
CA ARG A 51 19.17 -11.65 25.80
C ARG A 51 20.39 -11.45 24.90
N ASP A 52 20.70 -12.43 24.05
CA ASP A 52 21.81 -12.39 23.10
C ASP A 52 21.41 -11.73 21.76
N GLY A 53 20.15 -11.30 21.62
CA GLY A 53 19.62 -10.70 20.39
C GLY A 53 19.11 -11.71 19.36
N SER A 54 19.14 -13.02 19.67
CA SER A 54 18.48 -14.01 18.83
C SER A 54 16.96 -13.87 18.92
N LEU A 55 16.29 -14.10 17.79
CA LEU A 55 14.85 -13.92 17.64
C LEU A 55 14.19 -15.23 17.26
N VAL A 56 12.98 -15.48 17.76
CA VAL A 56 12.09 -16.53 17.24
C VAL A 56 10.78 -15.91 16.82
N VAL A 57 10.48 -16.00 15.52
CA VAL A 57 9.19 -15.62 14.96
C VAL A 57 8.22 -16.79 15.10
N THR A 58 7.04 -16.53 15.65
CA THR A 58 5.94 -17.49 15.82
C THR A 58 4.59 -16.80 15.65
N LYS A 59 3.50 -17.56 15.79
CA LYS A 59 2.12 -17.03 15.81
C LYS A 59 1.28 -17.69 16.91
N PRO A 60 0.17 -17.07 17.35
CA PRO A 60 -0.72 -17.66 18.34
C PRO A 60 -1.26 -19.04 17.90
N PRO A 61 -1.33 -20.03 18.81
CA PRO A 61 -1.84 -21.37 18.49
C PRO A 61 -3.31 -21.33 18.08
N GLY A 62 -3.72 -22.24 17.19
CA GLY A 62 -5.12 -22.36 16.72
C GLY A 62 -5.56 -21.31 15.68
N THR A 63 -4.71 -20.34 15.36
CA THR A 63 -4.95 -19.36 14.29
C THR A 63 -4.61 -19.90 12.91
N GLY A 64 -5.12 -19.26 11.86
CA GLY A 64 -4.67 -19.46 10.48
C GLY A 64 -3.26 -18.90 10.25
N GLY A 65 -2.80 -18.93 9.01
CA GLY A 65 -1.47 -18.48 8.64
C GLY A 65 -0.42 -19.58 8.74
N VAL A 66 0.80 -19.23 8.36
CA VAL A 66 1.99 -20.09 8.43
C VAL A 66 3.20 -19.23 8.79
N VAL A 67 4.04 -19.71 9.70
CA VAL A 67 5.38 -19.14 9.90
C VAL A 67 6.41 -20.13 9.37
N SER A 68 7.14 -19.70 8.35
CA SER A 68 8.16 -20.51 7.69
C SER A 68 9.34 -19.63 7.27
N GLU A 69 10.45 -20.24 6.89
CA GLU A 69 11.59 -19.47 6.37
C GLU A 69 11.20 -18.59 5.18
N ARG A 70 10.24 -19.00 4.34
CA ARG A 70 9.79 -18.21 3.19
C ARG A 70 9.08 -16.94 3.63
N THR A 71 8.14 -17.05 4.58
CA THR A 71 7.40 -15.88 5.08
C THR A 71 8.32 -14.93 5.84
N VAL A 72 9.26 -15.47 6.61
CA VAL A 72 10.26 -14.67 7.34
C VAL A 72 11.24 -13.99 6.39
N LYS A 73 11.76 -14.68 5.37
CA LYS A 73 12.67 -14.06 4.39
C LYS A 73 11.99 -13.00 3.53
N GLU A 74 10.72 -13.20 3.14
CA GLU A 74 9.97 -12.20 2.39
C GLU A 74 9.70 -10.95 3.23
N GLN A 75 9.34 -11.09 4.51
CA GLN A 75 9.22 -9.94 5.40
C GLN A 75 10.58 -9.28 5.68
N LEU A 76 11.63 -10.07 5.95
CA LEU A 76 12.99 -9.59 6.24
C LEU A 76 13.58 -8.71 5.14
N LEU A 77 13.14 -8.87 3.89
CA LEU A 77 13.63 -8.12 2.74
C LEU A 77 12.60 -7.09 2.22
N TYR A 78 11.42 -7.03 2.85
CA TYR A 78 10.34 -6.14 2.44
C TYR A 78 10.72 -4.68 2.73
N GLU A 79 10.48 -3.79 1.77
CA GLU A 79 10.78 -2.35 1.88
C GLU A 79 12.26 -1.99 2.17
N ILE A 80 13.18 -2.93 1.95
CA ILE A 80 14.62 -2.72 2.12
C ILE A 80 15.29 -2.45 0.78
N HIS A 81 16.04 -1.35 0.73
CA HIS A 81 16.79 -0.96 -0.45
C HIS A 81 18.20 -1.57 -0.47
N ASP A 82 18.98 -1.34 0.60
CA ASP A 82 20.33 -1.90 0.78
C ASP A 82 20.35 -2.77 2.06
N PRO A 83 20.41 -4.11 1.92
CA PRO A 83 20.51 -5.01 3.07
C PRO A 83 21.77 -4.83 3.92
N GLY A 84 22.87 -4.29 3.38
CA GLY A 84 24.09 -4.01 4.14
C GLY A 84 24.06 -2.68 4.89
N ALA A 85 23.07 -1.82 4.60
CA ALA A 85 22.93 -0.50 5.19
C ALA A 85 21.46 -0.09 5.30
N TYR A 86 20.64 -0.90 5.96
CA TYR A 86 19.24 -0.56 6.18
C TYR A 86 19.12 0.53 7.25
N VAL A 87 18.88 1.75 6.79
CA VAL A 87 18.91 2.96 7.63
C VAL A 87 17.60 3.11 8.41
N THR A 88 17.70 3.11 9.74
CA THR A 88 16.59 3.45 10.65
C THR A 88 16.96 4.62 11.57
N PRO A 89 16.01 5.21 12.31
CA PRO A 89 16.29 6.36 13.17
C PRO A 89 17.32 6.11 14.27
N ASP A 90 17.52 4.88 14.75
CA ASP A 90 18.37 4.65 15.94
C ASP A 90 19.59 3.78 15.65
N VAL A 91 19.60 3.04 14.53
CA VAL A 91 20.70 2.15 14.14
C VAL A 91 20.66 1.91 12.63
N VAL A 92 21.81 1.73 12.00
CA VAL A 92 21.86 1.24 10.61
C VAL A 92 22.09 -0.26 10.66
N LEU A 93 21.12 -1.04 10.16
CA LEU A 93 21.17 -2.50 10.21
C LEU A 93 22.01 -3.05 9.07
N ASP A 94 22.77 -4.10 9.37
CA ASP A 94 23.44 -4.96 8.40
C ASP A 94 22.80 -6.35 8.48
N LEU A 95 22.07 -6.69 7.42
CA LEU A 95 21.33 -7.93 7.27
C LEU A 95 22.11 -8.99 6.49
N THR A 96 23.33 -8.69 6.04
CA THR A 96 24.08 -9.56 5.11
C THR A 96 24.50 -10.90 5.72
N GLN A 97 24.57 -10.97 7.05
CA GLN A 97 24.90 -12.17 7.82
C GLN A 97 23.69 -12.74 8.56
N VAL A 98 22.47 -12.28 8.24
CA VAL A 98 21.26 -12.78 8.89
C VAL A 98 20.97 -14.21 8.42
N GLU A 99 20.83 -15.12 9.38
CA GLU A 99 20.40 -16.49 9.15
C GLU A 99 18.94 -16.64 9.56
N VAL A 100 18.16 -17.34 8.72
CA VAL A 100 16.74 -17.64 8.95
C VAL A 100 16.56 -19.14 8.85
N ARG A 101 16.17 -19.78 9.95
CA ARG A 101 16.10 -21.23 10.05
C ARG A 101 14.82 -21.70 10.73
N GLN A 102 14.14 -22.67 10.11
CA GLN A 102 13.00 -23.34 10.74
C GLN A 102 13.45 -24.15 11.97
N THR A 103 12.82 -23.93 13.12
CA THR A 103 13.11 -24.65 14.38
C THR A 103 11.93 -25.47 14.87
N GLY A 104 10.74 -25.26 14.31
CA GLY A 104 9.56 -26.06 14.58
C GLY A 104 8.40 -25.70 13.66
N ARG A 105 7.23 -26.30 13.90
CA ARG A 105 6.00 -25.89 13.21
C ARG A 105 5.65 -24.47 13.63
N ASP A 106 5.52 -23.59 12.64
CA ASP A 106 5.24 -22.16 12.85
C ASP A 106 6.28 -21.46 13.75
N ARG A 107 7.54 -21.92 13.74
CA ARG A 107 8.62 -21.33 14.54
C ARG A 107 9.91 -21.24 13.75
N VAL A 108 10.37 -20.01 13.54
CA VAL A 108 11.57 -19.68 12.76
C VAL A 108 12.52 -18.87 13.62
N ALA A 109 13.76 -19.34 13.76
CA ALA A 109 14.82 -18.57 14.38
C ALA A 109 15.44 -17.59 13.37
N VAL A 110 15.75 -16.39 13.84
CA VAL A 110 16.45 -15.35 13.09
C VAL A 110 17.63 -14.85 13.93
N THR A 111 18.84 -14.93 13.38
CA THR A 111 20.09 -14.58 14.06
C THR A 111 21.03 -13.83 13.12
N GLY A 112 22.13 -13.29 13.63
CA GLY A 112 23.22 -12.76 12.80
C GLY A 112 23.06 -11.31 12.32
N VAL A 113 22.01 -10.60 12.75
CA VAL A 113 21.87 -9.16 12.51
C VAL A 113 22.99 -8.39 13.21
N ARG A 114 23.52 -7.36 12.55
CA ARG A 114 24.51 -6.45 13.12
C ARG A 114 24.05 -5.00 13.03
N GLY A 115 24.54 -4.17 13.94
CA GLY A 115 24.26 -2.75 13.95
C GLY A 115 25.49 -1.91 13.64
N LYS A 116 25.26 -0.79 12.95
CA LYS A 116 26.21 0.31 12.74
C LYS A 116 25.66 1.58 13.43
N PRO A 117 26.51 2.58 13.71
CA PRO A 117 26.09 3.81 14.38
C PRO A 117 24.85 4.45 13.72
N ALA A 118 24.02 5.07 14.55
CA ALA A 118 22.82 5.79 14.10
C ALA A 118 23.16 6.84 13.02
N PRO A 119 22.28 7.08 12.03
CA PRO A 119 22.56 8.03 10.96
C PRO A 119 22.59 9.48 11.47
N GLU A 120 23.43 10.32 10.88
CA GLU A 120 23.48 11.76 11.19
C GLU A 120 22.23 12.53 10.72
N ARG A 121 21.46 11.93 9.79
CA ARG A 121 20.25 12.50 9.21
C ARG A 121 19.07 11.58 9.39
N LEU A 122 17.91 12.14 9.70
CA LEU A 122 16.65 11.43 9.86
C LEU A 122 15.75 11.62 8.64
N LYS A 123 15.08 10.54 8.21
CA LYS A 123 14.01 10.64 7.21
C LYS A 123 12.78 11.27 7.87
N THR A 124 12.32 12.38 7.32
CA THR A 124 11.12 13.09 7.76
C THR A 124 10.13 13.14 6.61
N THR A 125 8.89 12.80 6.91
CA THR A 125 7.76 12.92 5.98
C THR A 125 6.93 14.13 6.38
N LEU A 126 6.90 15.17 5.54
CA LEU A 126 5.94 16.26 5.68
C LEU A 126 4.65 15.88 4.98
N SER A 127 3.53 16.14 5.65
CA SER A 127 2.20 15.92 5.13
C SER A 127 1.40 17.22 5.23
N PHE A 128 0.87 17.70 4.11
CA PHE A 128 0.06 18.91 4.08
C PHE A 128 -1.13 18.73 3.13
N LEU A 129 -2.23 19.41 3.45
CA LEU A 129 -3.42 19.40 2.60
C LEU A 129 -3.12 20.19 1.32
N ASP A 130 -3.36 19.58 0.17
CA ASP A 130 -3.18 20.23 -1.13
C ASP A 130 -4.28 19.81 -2.11
N GLY A 131 -5.36 20.59 -2.07
CA GLY A 131 -6.52 20.43 -2.93
C GLY A 131 -7.41 19.25 -2.57
N TYR A 132 -8.15 18.80 -3.59
CA TYR A 132 -9.14 17.75 -3.48
C TYR A 132 -8.92 16.72 -4.58
N GLN A 133 -9.25 15.47 -4.27
CA GLN A 133 -9.37 14.41 -5.24
C GLN A 133 -10.82 13.93 -5.27
N GLY A 134 -11.29 13.58 -6.47
CA GLY A 134 -12.62 13.00 -6.66
C GLY A 134 -12.54 11.79 -7.56
N GLU A 135 -13.37 10.81 -7.23
CA GLU A 135 -13.56 9.62 -8.02
C GLU A 135 -15.04 9.43 -8.29
N ALA A 136 -15.36 9.12 -9.55
CA ALA A 136 -16.69 8.74 -9.95
C ALA A 136 -16.62 7.57 -10.91
N GLU A 137 -17.61 6.69 -10.87
CA GLU A 137 -17.60 5.48 -11.66
C GLU A 137 -19.00 5.10 -12.17
N ILE A 138 -19.09 4.47 -13.34
CA ILE A 138 -20.33 3.91 -13.90
C ILE A 138 -20.04 2.56 -14.55
N SER A 139 -20.94 1.59 -14.37
CA SER A 139 -20.82 0.26 -14.96
C SER A 139 -21.59 0.13 -16.27
N TYR A 140 -21.04 -0.67 -17.19
CA TYR A 140 -21.71 -1.13 -18.40
C TYR A 140 -21.52 -2.65 -18.51
N ALA A 141 -22.62 -3.38 -18.68
CA ALA A 141 -22.59 -4.83 -18.78
C ALA A 141 -23.34 -5.35 -20.02
N GLY A 142 -23.03 -6.59 -20.42
CA GLY A 142 -23.67 -7.33 -21.51
C GLY A 142 -23.06 -7.06 -22.90
N PRO A 143 -23.74 -7.54 -23.97
CA PRO A 143 -23.24 -7.39 -25.33
C PRO A 143 -22.95 -5.92 -25.63
N ASN A 144 -21.80 -5.66 -26.25
CA ASN A 144 -21.36 -4.31 -26.63
C ASN A 144 -21.01 -3.36 -25.44
N ALA A 145 -20.79 -3.89 -24.22
CA ALA A 145 -20.38 -3.10 -23.05
C ALA A 145 -19.16 -2.21 -23.33
N LEU A 146 -18.15 -2.74 -24.02
CA LEU A 146 -16.93 -1.99 -24.36
C LEU A 146 -17.20 -0.75 -25.21
N ALA A 147 -18.04 -0.87 -26.24
CA ALA A 147 -18.35 0.27 -27.09
C ALA A 147 -19.11 1.35 -26.30
N ARG A 148 -20.03 0.94 -25.42
CA ARG A 148 -20.77 1.89 -24.56
C ARG A 148 -19.84 2.56 -23.55
N ALA A 149 -18.94 1.83 -22.92
CA ALA A 149 -17.98 2.40 -21.98
C ALA A 149 -17.00 3.37 -22.66
N LYS A 150 -16.53 3.05 -23.88
CA LYS A 150 -15.72 3.96 -24.70
C LYS A 150 -16.50 5.23 -25.07
N LEU A 151 -17.75 5.09 -25.53
CA LEU A 151 -18.61 6.23 -25.84
C LEU A 151 -18.82 7.11 -24.61
N ALA A 152 -19.09 6.52 -23.45
CA ALA A 152 -19.27 7.23 -22.19
C ALA A 152 -18.01 8.01 -21.79
N ARG A 153 -16.83 7.42 -21.96
CA ARG A 153 -15.54 8.07 -21.72
C ARG A 153 -15.34 9.29 -22.63
N GLU A 154 -15.56 9.14 -23.93
CA GLU A 154 -15.40 10.26 -24.87
C GLU A 154 -16.44 11.36 -24.60
N THR A 155 -17.70 11.01 -24.31
CA THR A 155 -18.72 11.98 -23.86
C THR A 155 -18.27 12.74 -22.60
N LEU A 156 -17.64 12.06 -21.64
CA LEU A 156 -17.11 12.74 -20.46
C LEU A 156 -15.94 13.66 -20.80
N ARG A 157 -14.99 13.23 -21.63
CA ARG A 157 -13.87 14.07 -22.07
C ARG A 157 -14.37 15.39 -22.68
N GLU A 158 -15.34 15.31 -23.57
CA GLU A 158 -15.96 16.49 -24.18
C GLU A 158 -16.64 17.38 -23.12
N ARG A 159 -17.43 16.79 -22.21
CA ARG A 159 -18.11 17.55 -21.13
C ARG A 159 -17.16 18.23 -20.18
N LEU A 160 -16.11 17.54 -19.75
CA LEU A 160 -15.08 18.12 -18.88
C LEU A 160 -14.36 19.26 -19.61
N ALA A 161 -14.05 19.11 -20.89
CA ALA A 161 -13.43 20.18 -21.69
C ALA A 161 -14.33 21.42 -21.84
N MET A 162 -15.66 21.24 -21.91
CA MET A 162 -16.62 22.34 -22.01
C MET A 162 -16.92 23.03 -20.67
N ARG A 163 -16.94 22.27 -19.56
CA ARG A 163 -17.52 22.73 -18.30
C ARG A 163 -16.52 22.88 -17.17
N CYS A 164 -15.33 22.31 -17.29
CA CYS A 164 -14.29 22.39 -16.26
C CYS A 164 -13.12 23.27 -16.72
N PRO A 165 -12.31 23.79 -15.78
CA PRO A 165 -11.08 24.52 -16.10
C PRO A 165 -10.10 23.68 -16.92
N LYS A 166 -9.33 24.34 -17.80
CA LYS A 166 -8.32 23.69 -18.66
C LYS A 166 -7.22 22.96 -17.90
N ASN A 167 -6.96 23.35 -16.65
CA ASN A 167 -5.97 22.74 -15.76
C ASN A 167 -6.54 21.60 -14.91
N LEU A 168 -7.78 21.16 -15.13
CA LEU A 168 -8.31 19.97 -14.49
C LEU A 168 -7.46 18.76 -14.88
N ARG A 169 -6.83 18.12 -13.90
CA ARG A 169 -6.17 16.83 -14.11
C ARG A 169 -7.22 15.74 -14.00
N SER A 170 -7.36 14.94 -15.05
CA SER A 170 -8.34 13.85 -15.12
C SER A 170 -7.71 12.59 -15.70
N ARG A 171 -8.05 11.44 -15.13
CA ARG A 171 -7.69 10.10 -15.60
C ARG A 171 -8.96 9.28 -15.80
N PHE A 172 -8.97 8.45 -16.84
CA PHE A 172 -10.08 7.55 -17.15
C PHE A 172 -9.60 6.10 -17.19
N ASP A 173 -10.11 5.26 -16.30
CA ASP A 173 -9.83 3.82 -16.34
C ASP A 173 -11.05 3.05 -16.88
N LEU A 174 -10.80 2.05 -17.71
CA LEU A 174 -11.80 1.06 -18.12
C LEU A 174 -11.48 -0.26 -17.40
N ILE A 175 -11.95 -0.39 -16.16
CA ILE A 175 -11.77 -1.59 -15.34
C ILE A 175 -12.52 -2.75 -16.02
N GLY A 176 -11.83 -3.88 -16.18
CA GLY A 176 -12.25 -5.01 -17.03
C GLY A 176 -11.63 -4.99 -18.43
N VAL A 177 -10.93 -3.91 -18.82
CA VAL A 177 -10.01 -3.89 -19.97
C VAL A 177 -8.59 -3.62 -19.50
N SER A 178 -8.35 -2.45 -18.90
CA SER A 178 -7.07 -2.06 -18.33
C SER A 178 -7.34 -1.18 -17.11
N SER A 179 -6.97 -1.68 -15.94
CA SER A 179 -7.14 -0.98 -14.65
C SER A 179 -5.77 -0.56 -14.11
N VAL A 180 -4.86 -1.51 -13.95
CA VAL A 180 -3.52 -1.29 -13.37
C VAL A 180 -2.43 -1.07 -14.42
N PHE A 181 -2.63 -1.59 -15.64
CA PHE A 181 -1.61 -1.55 -16.70
C PHE A 181 -1.56 -0.22 -17.47
N ASP A 182 -2.60 0.61 -17.38
CA ASP A 182 -2.63 1.91 -18.05
C ASP A 182 -2.09 3.02 -17.13
N GLY A 183 -1.47 4.03 -17.76
CA GLY A 183 -0.87 5.18 -17.09
C GLY A 183 -1.75 6.44 -17.21
N ASP A 184 -1.29 7.53 -16.60
CA ASP A 184 -1.98 8.83 -16.68
C ASP A 184 -2.01 9.40 -18.11
N ASP A 185 -1.15 8.89 -18.99
CA ASP A 185 -1.10 9.24 -20.41
C ASP A 185 -2.15 8.49 -21.26
N ASN A 186 -2.81 7.47 -20.69
CA ASN A 186 -3.78 6.58 -21.35
C ASN A 186 -3.23 5.98 -22.66
N THR A 187 -1.93 5.68 -22.71
CA THR A 187 -1.26 5.19 -23.92
C THR A 187 -1.20 3.67 -24.02
N TRP A 188 -1.64 2.92 -23.00
CA TRP A 188 -1.58 1.46 -23.04
C TRP A 188 -2.50 0.87 -24.13
N ALA A 189 -1.89 0.41 -25.22
CA ALA A 189 -2.56 0.03 -26.45
C ALA A 189 -2.81 -1.48 -26.62
N SER A 190 -2.60 -2.31 -25.59
CA SER A 190 -2.70 -3.78 -25.74
C SER A 190 -3.96 -4.35 -25.11
N PRO A 191 -5.07 -4.50 -25.86
CA PRO A 191 -6.16 -5.39 -25.52
C PRO A 191 -5.83 -6.78 -26.10
N SER A 192 -4.80 -7.46 -25.58
CA SER A 192 -4.58 -8.89 -25.89
C SER A 192 -5.63 -9.80 -25.21
N HIS A 193 -6.57 -9.22 -24.47
CA HIS A 193 -7.62 -9.95 -23.77
C HIS A 193 -8.99 -9.72 -24.41
N GLN A 194 -9.75 -10.79 -24.53
CA GLN A 194 -11.16 -10.79 -24.93
C GLN A 194 -11.90 -9.69 -24.16
N ALA A 195 -12.59 -8.81 -24.88
CA ALA A 195 -13.28 -7.69 -24.26
C ALA A 195 -14.25 -8.19 -23.18
N SER A 196 -14.07 -7.75 -21.94
CA SER A 196 -15.00 -8.09 -20.86
C SER A 196 -16.40 -7.56 -21.19
N GLU A 197 -17.41 -8.39 -20.92
CA GLU A 197 -18.82 -7.99 -20.96
C GLU A 197 -19.26 -7.34 -19.64
N ASP A 198 -18.35 -7.16 -18.69
CA ASP A 198 -18.56 -6.45 -17.42
C ASP A 198 -17.44 -5.42 -17.25
N LEU A 199 -17.81 -4.14 -17.36
CA LEU A 199 -16.88 -3.02 -17.38
C LEU A 199 -17.29 -1.93 -16.41
N ARG A 200 -16.29 -1.28 -15.81
CA ARG A 200 -16.44 -0.05 -15.03
C ARG A 200 -15.64 1.06 -15.71
N LEU A 201 -16.30 2.13 -16.10
CA LEU A 201 -15.63 3.39 -16.39
C LEU A 201 -15.42 4.13 -15.08
N ARG A 202 -14.16 4.43 -14.74
CA ARG A 202 -13.77 5.27 -13.59
C ARG A 202 -13.18 6.58 -14.11
N LEU A 203 -13.63 7.69 -13.53
CA LEU A 203 -13.04 9.01 -13.64
C LEU A 203 -12.38 9.34 -12.31
N ALA A 204 -11.07 9.58 -12.33
CA ALA A 204 -10.34 10.16 -11.21
C ALA A 204 -9.91 11.58 -11.59
N VAL A 205 -10.14 12.56 -10.72
CA VAL A 205 -9.79 13.96 -10.94
C VAL A 205 -9.10 14.57 -9.72
N GLU A 206 -8.22 15.53 -9.95
CA GLU A 206 -7.68 16.39 -8.89
C GLU A 206 -7.74 17.87 -9.27
N HIS A 207 -8.07 18.70 -8.28
CA HIS A 207 -8.04 20.16 -8.42
C HIS A 207 -7.94 20.83 -7.04
N ASN A 208 -7.43 22.06 -6.98
CA ASN A 208 -7.33 22.82 -5.72
C ASN A 208 -8.69 23.31 -5.20
N ASP A 209 -9.65 23.48 -6.11
CA ASP A 209 -11.03 23.86 -5.80
C ASP A 209 -11.93 22.62 -5.76
N ARG A 210 -12.56 22.41 -4.61
CA ARG A 210 -13.54 21.34 -4.38
C ARG A 210 -14.71 21.39 -5.34
N ALA A 211 -15.21 22.58 -5.68
CA ALA A 211 -16.37 22.74 -6.55
C ALA A 211 -16.09 22.21 -7.96
N VAL A 212 -14.85 22.35 -8.44
CA VAL A 212 -14.41 21.80 -9.74
C VAL A 212 -14.40 20.27 -9.72
N VAL A 213 -13.93 19.66 -8.63
CA VAL A 213 -13.95 18.19 -8.43
C VAL A 213 -15.38 17.67 -8.36
N GLU A 214 -16.26 18.35 -7.62
CA GLU A 214 -17.67 18.00 -7.51
C GLU A 214 -18.39 18.12 -8.87
N LEU A 215 -18.10 19.17 -9.64
CA LEU A 215 -18.63 19.34 -10.99
C LEU A 215 -18.19 18.20 -11.92
N ALA A 216 -16.89 17.87 -11.94
CA ALA A 216 -16.37 16.81 -12.81
C ALA A 216 -16.98 15.43 -12.48
N THR A 217 -17.08 15.09 -11.20
CA THR A 217 -17.72 13.84 -10.76
C THR A 217 -19.24 13.84 -10.99
N GLN A 218 -19.89 15.02 -10.97
CA GLN A 218 -21.29 15.18 -11.36
C GLN A 218 -21.51 14.94 -12.87
N GLU A 219 -20.56 15.28 -13.75
CA GLU A 219 -20.67 14.97 -15.18
C GLU A 219 -20.76 13.47 -15.44
N LEU A 220 -20.03 12.66 -14.66
CA LEU A 220 -20.13 11.20 -14.73
C LEU A 220 -21.49 10.73 -14.24
N LEU A 221 -21.99 11.27 -13.12
CA LEU A 221 -23.33 10.94 -12.63
C LEU A 221 -24.42 11.23 -13.69
N ALA A 222 -24.27 12.33 -14.44
CA ALA A 222 -25.21 12.70 -15.49
C ALA A 222 -25.29 11.67 -16.64
N LEU A 223 -24.32 10.75 -16.79
CA LEU A 223 -24.39 9.70 -17.79
C LEU A 223 -25.57 8.74 -17.62
N TYR A 224 -26.18 8.66 -16.42
CA TYR A 224 -27.38 7.82 -16.21
C TYR A 224 -28.49 8.08 -17.22
N CYS A 225 -28.79 9.36 -17.46
CA CYS A 225 -29.87 9.77 -18.35
C CYS A 225 -29.39 10.65 -19.51
N CYS A 226 -28.09 10.94 -19.56
CA CYS A 226 -27.50 11.77 -20.59
C CYS A 226 -26.23 11.13 -21.18
N GLY A 227 -26.09 9.81 -21.09
CA GLY A 227 -24.98 9.04 -21.63
C GLY A 227 -25.46 7.81 -22.41
N PRO A 228 -24.54 6.90 -22.76
CA PRO A 228 -24.89 5.63 -23.41
C PRO A 228 -25.84 4.78 -22.58
N ALA A 229 -26.67 3.99 -23.27
CA ALA A 229 -27.67 3.13 -22.64
C ALA A 229 -27.08 2.08 -21.67
N GLY A 230 -27.88 1.64 -20.71
CA GLY A 230 -27.50 0.54 -19.81
C GLY A 230 -26.37 0.87 -18.84
N GLY A 231 -26.13 2.16 -18.57
CA GLY A 231 -25.23 2.62 -17.51
C GLY A 231 -25.86 2.41 -16.13
N GLY A 232 -25.10 1.86 -15.18
CA GLY A 232 -25.61 1.49 -13.86
C GLY A 232 -24.60 1.62 -12.73
N GLY A 233 -25.10 1.60 -11.49
CA GLY A 233 -24.27 1.44 -10.29
C GLY A 233 -23.32 2.60 -9.99
N VAL A 234 -23.68 3.83 -10.36
CA VAL A 234 -22.80 4.99 -10.18
C VAL A 234 -22.38 5.15 -8.73
N ARG A 235 -21.08 5.33 -8.51
CA ARG A 235 -20.51 5.74 -7.23
C ARG A 235 -19.74 7.03 -7.44
N ARG A 236 -19.79 7.92 -6.45
CA ARG A 236 -18.99 9.14 -6.42
C ARG A 236 -18.47 9.38 -5.02
N HIS A 237 -17.23 9.83 -4.92
CA HIS A 237 -16.61 10.22 -3.68
C HIS A 237 -15.62 11.35 -3.94
N HIS A 238 -15.47 12.24 -2.98
CA HIS A 238 -14.47 13.29 -3.00
C HIS A 238 -13.92 13.49 -1.60
N THR A 239 -12.62 13.75 -1.51
CA THR A 239 -11.93 13.89 -0.24
C THR A 239 -10.83 14.95 -0.35
N PRO A 240 -10.53 15.69 0.73
CA PRO A 240 -9.30 16.47 0.80
C PRO A 240 -8.11 15.59 0.50
N ARG A 241 -7.16 16.12 -0.27
CA ARG A 241 -5.95 15.40 -0.63
C ARG A 241 -4.81 15.81 0.29
N LEU A 242 -4.13 14.81 0.86
CA LEU A 242 -2.90 15.00 1.60
C LEU A 242 -1.74 14.75 0.64
N LYS A 243 -0.88 15.74 0.42
CA LYS A 243 0.40 15.53 -0.25
C LYS A 243 1.47 15.25 0.79
N THR A 244 2.34 14.32 0.45
CA THR A 244 3.49 13.97 1.26
C THR A 244 4.78 14.25 0.50
N ALA A 245 5.79 14.73 1.22
CA ALA A 245 7.15 14.89 0.72
C ALA A 245 8.12 14.32 1.75
N SER A 246 9.08 13.51 1.30
CA SER A 246 10.13 12.94 2.14
C SER A 246 11.44 13.70 1.94
N PHE A 247 12.13 14.04 3.01
CA PHE A 247 13.46 14.64 2.99
C PHE A 247 14.27 14.21 4.22
N LEU A 248 15.56 14.50 4.19
CA LEU A 248 16.49 14.17 5.26
C LEU A 248 16.81 15.43 6.07
N VAL A 249 16.54 15.42 7.37
CA VAL A 249 16.90 16.51 8.30
C VAL A 249 18.10 16.14 9.16
N PRO A 250 18.98 17.08 9.52
CA PRO A 250 20.03 16.82 10.51
C PRO A 250 19.43 16.40 11.85
N ARG A 251 19.94 15.32 12.45
CA ARG A 251 19.43 14.77 13.72
C ARG A 251 19.39 15.81 14.84
N HIS A 252 20.40 16.69 14.93
CA HIS A 252 20.50 17.72 15.97
C HIS A 252 19.38 18.77 15.92
N GLN A 253 18.60 18.83 14.85
CA GLN A 253 17.44 19.73 14.74
C GLN A 253 16.14 19.09 15.27
N VAL A 254 16.18 17.81 15.66
CA VAL A 254 15.02 17.06 16.14
C VAL A 254 15.28 16.62 17.58
N THR A 255 14.37 16.98 18.49
CA THR A 255 14.41 16.53 19.89
C THR A 255 13.28 15.52 20.13
N PRO A 256 13.58 14.21 20.28
CA PRO A 256 12.56 13.23 20.57
C PRO A 256 12.01 13.41 21.99
N ILE A 257 10.71 13.22 22.17
CA ILE A 257 10.03 13.26 23.48
C ILE A 257 9.30 11.94 23.65
N VAL A 258 9.66 11.18 24.68
CA VAL A 258 8.99 9.93 25.04
C VAL A 258 8.10 10.16 26.26
N LYS A 259 6.83 9.77 26.16
CA LYS A 259 5.90 9.73 27.30
C LYS A 259 5.47 8.29 27.52
N LEU A 260 5.87 7.74 28.66
CA LEU A 260 5.42 6.42 29.10
C LEU A 260 4.07 6.57 29.81
N TYR A 261 3.07 5.87 29.32
CA TYR A 261 1.76 5.77 29.97
C TYR A 261 1.72 4.46 30.74
N GLN A 262 1.56 4.53 32.06
CA GLN A 262 1.27 3.34 32.86
C GLN A 262 -0.22 3.01 32.68
N GLY A 263 -0.55 1.77 32.34
CA GLY A 263 -1.93 1.32 32.37
C GLY A 263 -2.44 1.37 33.81
N GLU A 264 -3.60 1.97 34.04
CA GLU A 264 -4.30 1.79 35.31
C GLU A 264 -4.59 0.29 35.45
N ASN A 265 -4.04 -0.34 36.48
CA ASN A 265 -4.36 -1.73 36.82
C ASN A 265 -5.87 -1.80 37.09
N GLY A 266 -6.64 -2.38 36.16
CA GLY A 266 -8.03 -2.77 36.36
C GLY A 266 -8.15 -4.09 37.12
#